data_AF-A0A2Z4EL04-F1
#
_entry.id   AF-A0A2Z4EL04-F1
#
_cell.length_a   1.000
_cell.length_b   1.000
_cell.length_c   1.000
_cell.angle_alpha   90.00
_cell.angle_beta   90.00
_cell.angle_gamma   90.00
#
_symmetry.space_group_name_H-M   'P 1'
#
loop_
_entity.id
_entity.type
_entity.pdbx_description
1 polymer ?
#
loop_
_entity_poly.entity_id
_entity_poly.type
_entity_poly.pdbx_seq_one_letter_code
_entity_poly.pdbx_strand_id
1 'polypeptide(L)'
;MLSLLWVQCRADLPTPWQMMFQDPLTSSMEGLVDLHHDICFFLITILILVLWLGARILYSFHHSRMPMPERFNHHTNLELIWAILPSLVVTLILLPSLTLIYTFDDLILKPALTVKVIGRQWFWVYELDEHVYSSLVDLDQLLEL
;
A
#
# COMPACT_ATOMS: atom_id res chain seq x y z
N MET A 1 40.63 -26.11 5.59
CA MET A 1 40.57 -24.71 5.09
C MET A 1 39.25 -24.56 4.33
N LEU A 2 38.12 -24.56 5.05
CA LEU A 2 36.77 -24.46 4.48
C LEU A 2 36.23 -23.08 4.87
N SER A 3 36.30 -22.13 3.95
CA SER A 3 35.58 -20.87 4.09
C SER A 3 34.09 -21.19 3.95
N LEU A 4 33.39 -21.25 5.09
CA LEU A 4 31.95 -21.02 5.14
C LEU A 4 31.70 -19.67 4.46
N LEU A 5 31.31 -19.72 3.18
CA LEU A 5 30.59 -18.63 2.56
C LEU A 5 29.27 -18.56 3.29
N TRP A 6 29.22 -17.68 4.30
CA TRP A 6 27.98 -17.16 4.83
C TRP A 6 27.27 -16.48 3.66
N VAL A 7 26.50 -17.24 2.91
CA VAL A 7 25.44 -16.68 2.07
C VAL A 7 24.53 -16.00 3.05
N GLN A 8 24.68 -14.67 3.16
CA GLN A 8 23.71 -13.83 3.84
C GLN A 8 22.43 -13.95 3.02
N CYS A 9 21.57 -14.91 3.35
CA CYS A 9 20.17 -14.87 2.93
C CYS A 9 19.61 -13.59 3.53
N ARG A 10 19.52 -12.54 2.71
CA ARG A 10 18.74 -11.34 3.02
C ARG A 10 17.27 -11.76 2.95
N ALA A 11 16.80 -12.39 4.01
CA ALA A 11 15.41 -12.83 4.15
C ALA A 11 14.52 -11.61 4.46
N ASP A 12 14.32 -10.74 3.46
CA ASP A 12 13.43 -9.56 3.48
C ASP A 12 13.31 -8.89 4.85
N LEU A 13 14.45 -8.67 5.49
CA LEU A 13 14.48 -8.12 6.84
C LEU A 13 14.26 -6.60 6.75
N PRO A 14 13.60 -6.00 7.77
CA PRO A 14 13.62 -4.56 7.93
C PRO A 14 15.06 -4.06 7.96
N THR A 15 15.37 -3.09 7.11
CA THR A 15 16.69 -2.47 7.09
C THR A 15 16.70 -1.22 7.98
N PRO A 16 17.82 -0.92 8.69
CA PRO A 16 17.89 0.27 9.51
C PRO A 16 17.67 1.52 8.66
N TRP A 17 16.80 2.42 9.13
CA TRP A 17 16.41 3.67 8.44
C TRP A 17 15.56 3.51 7.17
N GLN A 18 14.96 2.34 6.94
CA GLN A 18 14.00 2.16 5.86
C GLN A 18 12.74 3.00 6.08
N MET A 19 12.31 3.74 5.05
CA MET A 19 11.13 4.59 5.11
C MET A 19 9.93 4.04 4.34
N MET A 20 10.15 3.12 3.41
CA MET A 20 9.14 2.53 2.52
C MET A 20 8.87 1.06 2.89
N PHE A 21 8.02 0.38 2.11
CA PHE A 21 7.79 -1.06 2.24
C PHE A 21 9.06 -1.90 2.02
N GLN A 22 9.00 -3.14 2.48
CA GLN A 22 9.94 -4.20 2.09
C GLN A 22 9.76 -4.56 0.62
N ASP A 23 10.76 -5.24 0.06
CA ASP A 23 10.73 -5.67 -1.33
C ASP A 23 9.56 -6.65 -1.56
N PRO A 24 8.71 -6.42 -2.57
CA PRO A 24 7.56 -7.27 -2.84
C PRO A 24 8.01 -8.63 -3.40
N LEU A 25 7.55 -9.71 -2.78
CA LEU A 25 7.75 -11.10 -3.25
C LEU A 25 6.55 -11.66 -4.02
N THR A 26 5.39 -11.02 -3.92
CA THR A 26 4.13 -11.48 -4.53
C THR A 26 3.55 -10.38 -5.41
N SER A 27 2.87 -10.76 -6.49
CA SER A 27 2.14 -9.83 -7.36
C SER A 27 1.10 -9.01 -6.57
N SER A 28 0.53 -9.59 -5.51
CA SER A 28 -0.36 -8.89 -4.60
C SER A 28 0.33 -7.75 -3.85
N MET A 29 1.56 -7.98 -3.37
CA MET A 29 2.32 -6.94 -2.66
C MET A 29 2.79 -5.86 -3.64
N GLU A 30 3.17 -6.22 -4.86
CA GLU A 30 3.49 -5.25 -5.93
C GLU A 30 2.29 -4.32 -6.19
N GLY A 31 1.09 -4.88 -6.37
CA GLY A 31 -0.13 -4.09 -6.56
C GLY A 31 -0.50 -3.20 -5.36
N LEU A 32 -0.18 -3.61 -4.13
CA LEU A 32 -0.34 -2.76 -2.94
C LEU A 32 0.64 -1.59 -2.93
N VAL A 33 1.89 -1.83 -3.32
CA VAL A 33 2.92 -0.78 -3.43
C VAL A 33 2.53 0.24 -4.49
N ASP A 34 2.01 -0.21 -5.64
CA ASP A 34 1.52 0.69 -6.71
C ASP A 34 0.34 1.54 -6.22
N LEU A 35 -0.68 0.91 -5.62
CA LEU A 35 -1.84 1.61 -5.06
C LEU A 35 -1.40 2.64 -3.99
N HIS A 36 -0.43 2.29 -3.15
CA HIS A 36 0.12 3.22 -2.17
C HIS A 36 0.76 4.45 -2.84
N HIS A 37 1.54 4.26 -3.90
CA HIS A 37 2.16 5.38 -4.62
C HIS A 37 1.10 6.28 -5.26
N ASP A 38 0.05 5.71 -5.86
CA ASP A 38 -1.06 6.48 -6.42
C ASP A 38 -1.79 7.31 -5.36
N ILE A 39 -2.10 6.71 -4.21
CA ILE A 39 -2.73 7.42 -3.09
C ILE A 39 -1.82 8.54 -2.58
N CYS A 40 -0.54 8.25 -2.38
CA CYS A 40 0.44 9.23 -1.91
C CYS A 40 0.59 10.42 -2.88
N PHE A 41 0.57 10.15 -4.19
CA PHE A 41 0.61 11.21 -5.20
C PHE A 41 -0.55 12.20 -5.04
N PHE A 42 -1.79 11.72 -4.91
CA PHE A 42 -2.94 12.59 -4.70
C PHE A 42 -2.88 13.31 -3.35
N LEU A 43 -2.52 12.62 -2.27
CA LEU A 43 -2.42 13.22 -0.93
C LEU A 43 -1.37 14.33 -0.86
N ILE A 44 -0.17 14.11 -1.40
CA ILE A 44 0.91 15.10 -1.43
C ILE A 44 0.48 16.30 -2.29
N THR A 45 -0.17 16.06 -3.42
CA THR A 45 -0.69 17.14 -4.29
C THR A 45 -1.70 18.01 -3.55
N ILE A 46 -2.68 17.40 -2.86
CA ILE A 46 -3.67 18.13 -2.07
C ILE A 46 -3.00 18.88 -0.91
N LEU A 47 -2.05 18.25 -0.23
CA LEU A 47 -1.31 18.87 0.88
C LEU A 47 -0.58 20.13 0.42
N ILE A 48 0.15 20.05 -0.69
CA ILE A 48 0.86 21.21 -1.25
C ILE A 48 -0.12 22.31 -1.66
N LEU A 49 -1.24 21.97 -2.30
CA LEU A 49 -2.29 22.93 -2.67
C LEU A 49 -2.84 23.67 -1.44
N VAL A 50 -3.17 22.94 -0.38
CA VAL A 50 -3.74 23.50 0.86
C VAL A 50 -2.72 24.37 1.59
N LEU A 51 -1.47 23.91 1.71
CA LEU A 51 -0.39 24.69 2.33
C LEU A 51 -0.11 25.97 1.53
N TRP A 52 -0.09 25.89 0.20
CA TRP A 52 0.07 27.05 -0.66
C TRP A 52 -1.10 28.03 -0.50
N LEU A 53 -2.35 27.55 -0.53
CA LEU A 53 -3.53 28.39 -0.33
C LEU A 53 -3.50 29.08 1.04
N GLY A 54 -3.16 28.34 2.10
CA GLY A 54 -3.00 28.88 3.45
C GLY A 54 -1.93 29.98 3.51
N ALA A 55 -0.75 29.74 2.94
CA ALA A 55 0.31 30.75 2.86
C ALA A 55 -0.12 31.97 2.05
N ARG A 56 -0.86 31.78 0.94
CA ARG A 56 -1.41 32.86 0.12
C ARG A 56 -2.44 33.68 0.87
N ILE A 57 -3.30 33.06 1.67
CA ILE A 57 -4.28 33.75 2.52
C ILE A 57 -3.54 34.60 3.56
N LEU A 58 -2.58 34.02 4.29
CA LEU A 58 -1.79 34.73 5.29
C LEU A 58 -1.04 35.93 4.71
N TYR A 59 -0.47 35.79 3.51
CA TYR A 59 0.25 36.88 2.86
C TYR A 59 -0.67 37.97 2.29
N SER A 60 -1.75 37.58 1.62
CA SER A 60 -2.63 38.53 0.90
C SER A 60 -3.54 39.29 1.84
N PHE A 61 -4.08 38.62 2.86
CA PHE A 61 -5.01 39.19 3.85
C PHE A 61 -4.32 39.65 5.13
N HIS A 62 -2.99 39.81 5.11
CA HIS A 62 -2.28 40.43 6.22
C HIS A 62 -2.77 41.87 6.43
N HIS A 63 -2.92 42.32 7.69
CA HIS A 63 -3.46 43.63 8.03
C HIS A 63 -2.78 44.80 7.29
N SER A 64 -1.46 44.71 7.08
CA SER A 64 -0.71 45.75 6.35
C SER A 64 -1.10 45.86 4.86
N ARG A 65 -1.71 44.82 4.27
CA ARG A 65 -2.16 44.81 2.86
C ARG A 65 -3.67 44.96 2.71
N MET A 66 -4.45 44.39 3.63
CA MET A 66 -5.91 44.47 3.62
C MET A 66 -6.43 44.93 4.99
N PRO A 67 -6.48 46.25 5.24
CA PRO A 67 -6.90 46.80 6.54
C PRO A 67 -8.42 46.74 6.76
N MET A 68 -9.22 46.64 5.68
CA MET A 68 -10.67 46.48 5.78
C MET A 68 -11.10 45.12 5.21
N PRO A 69 -11.77 44.26 6.00
CA PRO A 69 -12.22 42.95 5.55
C PRO A 69 -13.45 43.05 4.65
N GLU A 70 -13.52 42.18 3.65
CA GLU A 70 -14.72 41.98 2.83
C GLU A 70 -15.82 41.25 3.62
N ARG A 71 -17.10 41.46 3.23
CA ARG A 71 -18.28 40.97 3.96
C ARG A 71 -19.14 39.98 3.18
N PHE A 72 -18.53 39.16 2.33
CA PHE A 72 -19.23 38.06 1.66
C PHE A 72 -19.31 36.83 2.59
N ASN A 73 -20.41 36.08 2.54
CA ASN A 73 -20.61 34.89 3.38
C ASN A 73 -20.96 33.63 2.58
N HIS A 74 -21.28 33.74 1.28
CA HIS A 74 -21.58 32.60 0.44
C HIS A 74 -21.05 32.81 -0.97
N HIS A 75 -20.65 31.72 -1.62
CA HIS A 75 -20.30 31.73 -3.04
C HIS A 75 -20.59 30.38 -3.67
N THR A 76 -21.84 30.19 -4.10
CA THR A 76 -22.42 28.90 -4.54
C THR A 76 -21.59 28.21 -5.62
N ASN A 77 -21.02 28.96 -6.57
CA ASN A 77 -20.19 28.39 -7.62
C ASN A 77 -18.90 27.77 -7.08
N LEU A 78 -18.32 28.37 -6.04
CA LEU A 78 -17.06 27.89 -5.44
C LEU A 78 -17.34 26.70 -4.52
N GLU A 79 -18.47 26.75 -3.81
CA GLU A 79 -18.99 25.61 -3.03
C GLU A 79 -19.22 24.36 -3.89
N LEU A 80 -19.77 24.53 -5.09
CA LEU A 80 -19.96 23.44 -6.03
C LEU A 80 -18.61 22.86 -6.51
N ILE A 81 -17.65 23.72 -6.86
CA ILE A 81 -16.33 23.30 -7.36
C ILE A 81 -15.58 22.49 -6.31
N TRP A 82 -15.51 22.97 -5.05
CA TRP A 82 -14.79 22.25 -4.00
C TRP A 82 -15.51 20.98 -3.54
N ALA A 83 -16.77 20.76 -3.90
CA ALA A 83 -17.50 19.55 -3.54
C ALA A 83 -17.28 18.46 -4.61
N ILE A 84 -17.32 18.86 -5.88
CA ILE A 84 -17.11 17.94 -7.01
C ILE A 84 -15.65 17.51 -7.11
N LEU A 85 -14.69 18.43 -6.94
CA LEU A 85 -13.27 18.15 -7.14
C LEU A 85 -12.77 17.02 -6.20
N PRO A 86 -12.99 17.04 -4.87
CA PRO A 86 -12.60 15.96 -3.98
C PRO A 86 -13.33 14.65 -4.28
N SER A 87 -14.61 14.70 -4.64
CA SER A 87 -15.39 13.51 -5.01
C SER A 87 -14.78 12.78 -6.22
N LEU A 88 -14.33 13.56 -7.22
CA LEU A 88 -13.67 13.02 -8.40
C LEU A 88 -12.31 12.38 -8.05
N VAL A 89 -11.50 13.01 -7.19
CA VAL A 89 -10.23 12.43 -6.73
C VAL A 89 -10.45 11.10 -6.00
N VAL A 90 -11.42 11.03 -5.10
CA VAL A 90 -11.76 9.77 -4.40
C VAL A 90 -12.21 8.69 -5.38
N THR A 91 -12.99 9.05 -6.40
CA THR A 91 -13.45 8.10 -7.42
C THR A 91 -12.27 7.55 -8.24
N LEU A 92 -11.28 8.38 -8.56
CA LEU A 92 -10.08 7.93 -9.27
C LEU A 92 -9.23 6.95 -8.45
N ILE A 93 -9.14 7.15 -7.12
CA ILE A 93 -8.44 6.24 -6.21
C ILE A 93 -9.23 4.93 -6.02
N LEU A 94 -10.57 5.01 -6.03
CA LEU A 94 -11.44 3.87 -5.80
C LEU A 94 -11.29 2.79 -6.89
N LEU A 95 -11.17 3.19 -8.16
CA LEU A 95 -11.08 2.25 -9.28
C LEU A 95 -9.93 1.23 -9.17
N PRO A 96 -8.65 1.64 -9.04
CA PRO A 96 -7.55 0.69 -8.88
C PRO A 96 -7.65 -0.11 -7.58
N SER A 97 -8.17 0.50 -6.50
CA SER A 97 -8.38 -0.20 -5.23
C SER A 97 -9.37 -1.36 -5.36
N LEU A 98 -10.47 -1.18 -6.11
CA LEU A 98 -11.44 -2.24 -6.33
C LEU A 98 -10.85 -3.37 -7.18
N THR A 99 -10.17 -3.03 -8.28
CA THR A 99 -9.50 -4.02 -9.13
C THR A 99 -8.54 -4.88 -8.30
N LEU A 100 -7.73 -4.27 -7.43
CA LEU A 100 -6.77 -4.99 -6.60
C LEU A 100 -7.48 -5.99 -5.65
N ILE A 101 -8.55 -5.57 -4.97
CA ILE A 101 -9.30 -6.46 -4.05
C ILE A 101 -9.87 -7.68 -4.79
N TYR A 102 -10.40 -7.50 -6.00
CA TYR A 102 -10.90 -8.63 -6.78
C TYR A 102 -9.79 -9.60 -7.20
N THR A 103 -8.60 -9.09 -7.56
CA THR A 103 -7.47 -9.98 -7.86
C THR A 103 -7.02 -10.82 -6.65
N PHE A 104 -7.22 -10.33 -5.42
CA PHE A 104 -6.85 -11.08 -4.22
C PHE A 104 -7.79 -12.24 -3.95
N ASP A 105 -9.08 -12.06 -4.23
CA ASP A 105 -10.08 -13.12 -4.07
C ASP A 105 -9.83 -14.28 -5.06
N ASP A 106 -9.48 -13.94 -6.31
CA ASP A 106 -9.17 -14.94 -7.35
C ASP A 106 -7.97 -15.84 -7.00
N LEU A 107 -6.95 -15.30 -6.29
CA LEU A 107 -5.76 -16.06 -5.89
C LEU A 107 -6.06 -17.18 -4.89
N ILE A 108 -7.13 -17.03 -4.09
CA ILE A 108 -7.50 -18.00 -3.05
C ILE A 108 -8.16 -19.25 -3.65
N LEU A 109 -8.72 -19.15 -4.87
CA LEU A 109 -9.55 -20.21 -5.46
C LEU A 109 -8.76 -21.45 -5.93
N LYS A 110 -7.44 -21.36 -6.13
CA LYS A 110 -6.61 -22.48 -6.65
C LYS A 110 -5.26 -22.59 -5.94
N PRO A 111 -5.22 -23.03 -4.67
CA PRO A 111 -3.97 -23.21 -3.95
C PRO A 111 -3.20 -24.43 -4.48
N ALA A 112 -1.89 -24.26 -4.73
CA ALA A 112 -0.99 -25.38 -5.02
C ALA A 112 -0.56 -26.14 -3.75
N LEU A 113 -0.54 -25.44 -2.61
CA LEU A 113 -0.18 -25.97 -1.30
C LEU A 113 -1.13 -25.39 -0.23
N THR A 114 -1.65 -26.25 0.64
CA THR A 114 -2.47 -25.83 1.78
C THR A 114 -1.70 -26.09 3.07
N VAL A 115 -1.40 -25.02 3.82
CA VAL A 115 -0.79 -25.10 5.14
C VAL A 115 -1.79 -24.61 6.17
N LYS A 116 -2.10 -25.43 7.17
CA LYS A 116 -2.94 -25.03 8.29
C LYS A 116 -2.06 -24.45 9.40
N VAL A 117 -2.31 -23.20 9.75
CA VAL A 117 -1.56 -22.47 10.78
C VAL A 117 -2.43 -22.30 12.04
N ILE A 118 -1.97 -22.83 13.18
CA ILE A 118 -2.66 -22.77 14.47
C ILE A 118 -1.89 -21.83 15.41
N GLY A 119 -2.54 -20.74 15.82
CA GLY A 119 -2.01 -19.82 16.83
C GLY A 119 -2.21 -20.35 18.25
N ARG A 120 -1.13 -20.45 19.03
CA ARG A 120 -1.14 -20.73 20.47
C ARG A 120 -0.55 -19.54 21.22
N GLN A 121 -0.63 -19.55 22.55
CA GLN A 121 -0.06 -18.46 23.37
C GLN A 121 1.45 -18.33 23.11
N TRP A 122 1.83 -17.26 22.40
CA TRP A 122 3.19 -16.88 22.00
C TRP A 122 3.91 -17.79 20.98
N PHE A 123 3.22 -18.70 20.29
CA PHE A 123 3.82 -19.45 19.18
C PHE A 123 2.80 -19.96 18.17
N TRP A 124 3.29 -20.44 17.04
CA TRP A 124 2.49 -20.97 15.94
C TRP A 124 2.83 -22.45 15.72
N VAL A 125 1.83 -23.25 15.38
CA VAL A 125 1.98 -24.66 14.97
C VAL A 125 1.47 -24.79 13.54
N TYR A 126 2.25 -25.47 12.70
CA TYR A 126 1.95 -25.64 11.28
C TYR A 126 1.62 -27.11 11.00
N GLU A 127 0.51 -27.35 10.33
CA GLU A 127 0.07 -28.67 9.88
C GLU A 127 0.03 -28.68 8.35
N LEU A 128 0.69 -29.66 7.75
CA LEU A 128 0.70 -29.94 6.31
C LEU A 128 -0.10 -31.23 6.08
N ASP A 129 -0.80 -31.32 4.95
CA ASP A 129 -1.50 -32.55 4.58
C ASP A 129 -0.48 -33.65 4.24
N GLU A 130 -0.70 -34.87 4.73
CA GLU A 130 0.28 -35.96 4.73
C GLU A 130 0.66 -36.39 3.29
N HIS A 131 -0.29 -36.26 2.36
CA HIS A 131 -0.10 -36.58 0.94
C HIS A 131 0.88 -35.61 0.24
N VAL A 132 0.96 -34.37 0.69
CA VAL A 132 1.89 -33.35 0.16
C VAL A 132 3.28 -33.50 0.79
N TYR A 133 3.33 -33.95 2.05
CA TYR A 133 4.58 -34.19 2.73
C TYR A 133 5.37 -35.34 2.08
N SER A 134 4.71 -36.42 1.64
CA SER A 134 5.37 -37.53 0.94
C SER A 134 5.92 -37.13 -0.44
N SER A 135 5.19 -36.30 -1.20
CA SER A 135 5.62 -35.89 -2.55
C SER A 135 6.76 -34.86 -2.55
N LEU A 136 6.91 -34.07 -1.50
CA LEU A 136 8.01 -33.10 -1.35
C LEU A 136 9.29 -33.72 -0.79
N VAL A 137 9.19 -34.88 -0.12
CA VAL A 137 10.32 -35.60 0.50
C VAL A 137 10.95 -36.62 -0.45
N ASP A 138 10.19 -37.19 -1.39
CA ASP A 138 10.72 -38.06 -2.45
C ASP A 138 11.43 -37.24 -3.54
N LEU A 139 12.68 -36.87 -3.27
CA LEU A 139 13.60 -36.18 -4.19
C LEU A 139 13.80 -36.91 -5.53
N ASP A 140 13.56 -38.22 -5.57
CA ASP A 140 13.73 -39.07 -6.75
C ASP A 140 12.64 -38.84 -7.82
N GLN A 141 11.45 -38.34 -7.46
CA GLN A 141 10.39 -38.05 -8.44
C GLN A 141 10.56 -36.72 -9.18
N LEU A 142 11.33 -35.78 -8.64
CA LEU A 142 11.54 -34.45 -9.23
C LEU A 142 12.64 -34.41 -10.30
N LEU A 143 13.45 -35.47 -10.41
CA LEU A 143 14.53 -35.59 -11.39
C LEU A 143 14.11 -36.29 -12.70
N GLU A 144 12.87 -36.76 -12.79
CA GLU A 144 12.31 -37.41 -14.00
C GLU A 144 11.37 -36.51 -14.82
N LEU A 145 11.34 -35.20 -14.56
CA LEU A 145 10.70 -34.17 -15.39
C LEU A 145 11.76 -33.25 -16.01
#